data_AF-A0A524D1G7-F1
#
_entry.id   AF-A0A524D1G7-F1
#
_cell.length_a   1.000
_cell.length_b   1.000
_cell.length_c   1.000
_cell.angle_alpha   90.00
_cell.angle_beta   90.00
_cell.angle_gamma   90.00
#
_symmetry.space_group_name_H-M   'P 1'
#
loop_
_entity.id
_entity.type
_entity.pdbx_description
1 polymer ?
#
loop_
_entity_poly.entity_id
_entity_poly.type
_entity_poly.pdbx_seq_one_letter_code
_entity_poly.pdbx_strand_id
1 'polypeptide(L)'
;TFFNYSGYEWFWIIFLGIVSTGLGIWLLFEGINRMEVSKGMSLAFFKPIFATILSFFILSETPTLILLISIILVIISIILINRNPQDLTH
;
A
#
# COMPACT_ATOMS: atom_id res chain seq x y z
N THR A 1 26.36 -1.73 -18.14
CA THR A 1 25.77 -0.41 -17.85
C THR A 1 25.21 -0.27 -16.44
N PHE A 2 24.96 -1.35 -15.69
CA PHE A 2 24.39 -1.29 -14.32
C PHE A 2 25.34 -0.83 -13.19
N PHE A 3 26.67 -0.87 -13.40
CA PHE A 3 27.64 -0.49 -12.37
C PHE A 3 28.17 0.95 -12.52
N ASN A 4 27.55 1.77 -13.38
CA ASN A 4 27.91 3.19 -13.56
C ASN A 4 27.19 4.14 -12.60
N TYR A 5 26.49 3.61 -11.61
CA TYR A 5 25.85 4.41 -10.56
C TYR A 5 26.86 4.73 -9.45
N SER A 6 26.92 6.00 -9.06
CA SER A 6 27.69 6.50 -7.93
C SER A 6 27.24 5.86 -6.61
N GLY A 7 28.09 5.91 -5.58
CA GLY A 7 27.77 5.37 -4.25
C GLY A 7 26.51 5.97 -3.61
N TYR A 8 26.15 7.21 -3.98
CA TYR A 8 24.93 7.88 -3.54
C TYR A 8 23.67 7.23 -4.11
N GLU A 9 23.68 6.87 -5.39
CA GLU A 9 22.54 6.21 -6.04
C GLU A 9 22.35 4.79 -5.51
N TRP A 10 23.44 4.06 -5.29
CA TRP A 10 23.39 2.75 -4.62
C TRP A 10 22.83 2.84 -3.20
N PHE A 11 23.19 3.87 -2.44
CA PHE A 11 22.64 4.10 -1.11
C PHE A 11 21.11 4.27 -1.16
N TRP A 12 20.58 5.09 -2.08
CA TRP A 12 19.13 5.27 -2.23
C TRP A 12 18.42 3.99 -2.67
N ILE A 13 19.01 3.20 -3.56
CA ILE A 13 18.44 1.93 -4.00
C ILE A 13 18.33 0.95 -2.82
N ILE A 14 19.40 0.80 -2.05
CA ILE A 14 19.41 -0.09 -0.88
C ILE A 14 18.43 0.42 0.17
N PHE A 15 18.41 1.73 0.43
CA PHE A 15 17.49 2.35 1.37
C PHE A 15 16.03 2.10 0.97
N LEU A 16 15.66 2.33 -0.30
CA LEU A 16 14.30 2.06 -0.79
C LEU A 16 13.96 0.58 -0.63
N GLY A 17 14.85 -0.33 -1.00
CA GLY A 17 14.60 -1.78 -0.90
C GLY A 17 14.36 -2.24 0.54
N ILE A 18 15.22 -1.81 1.47
CA ILE A 18 15.13 -2.23 2.88
C ILE A 18 13.96 -1.54 3.58
N VAL A 19 13.80 -0.23 3.40
CA VAL A 19 12.82 0.56 4.16
C VAL A 19 11.43 0.50 3.54
N SER A 20 11.29 0.61 2.22
CA SER A 20 9.98 0.55 1.58
C SER A 20 9.42 -0.87 1.60
N THR A 21 10.24 -1.85 1.18
CA THR A 21 9.79 -3.23 1.00
C THR A 21 10.02 -4.07 2.25
N GLY A 22 11.25 -4.09 2.77
CA GLY A 22 11.61 -4.92 3.92
C GLY A 22 10.82 -4.57 5.19
N LEU A 23 10.93 -3.32 5.65
CA LEU A 23 10.18 -2.83 6.82
C LEU A 23 8.66 -2.87 6.59
N GLY A 24 8.20 -2.51 5.39
CA GLY A 24 6.77 -2.53 5.06
C GLY A 24 6.14 -3.93 5.18
N ILE A 25 6.82 -4.95 4.65
CA ILE A 25 6.37 -6.34 4.76
C ILE A 25 6.49 -6.85 6.21
N TRP A 26 7.57 -6.52 6.91
CA TRP A 26 7.74 -6.94 8.30
C TRP A 26 6.64 -6.37 9.22
N LEU A 27 6.31 -5.07 9.09
CA LEU A 27 5.19 -4.47 9.82
C LEU A 27 3.85 -5.13 9.47
N LEU A 28 3.63 -5.51 8.21
CA LEU A 28 2.42 -6.20 7.80
C LEU A 28 2.31 -7.56 8.48
N PHE A 29 3.38 -8.36 8.48
CA PHE A 29 3.41 -9.65 9.14
C PHE A 29 3.25 -9.52 10.66
N GLU A 30 3.92 -8.54 11.29
CA GLU A 30 3.76 -8.26 12.71
C GLU A 30 2.32 -7.81 13.05
N GLY A 31 1.71 -6.98 12.20
CA GLY A 31 0.33 -6.53 12.33
C GLY A 31 -0.68 -7.68 12.20
N ILE A 32 -0.47 -8.59 11.25
CA ILE A 32 -1.28 -9.81 11.10
C ILE A 32 -1.06 -10.79 12.26
N ASN A 33 0.11 -10.80 12.89
CA ASN A 33 0.36 -11.65 14.06
C ASN A 33 -0.36 -11.14 15.32
N ARG A 34 -0.71 -9.84 15.37
CA ARG A 34 -1.38 -9.19 16.51
C ARG A 34 -2.87 -8.90 16.27
N MET A 35 -3.35 -9.05 15.04
CA MET A 35 -4.70 -8.69 14.61
C MET A 35 -5.25 -9.75 13.65
N GLU A 36 -6.56 -9.86 13.54
CA GLU A 36 -7.19 -10.73 12.53
C GLU A 36 -6.75 -10.31 11.11
N VAL A 37 -6.33 -11.28 10.28
CA VAL A 37 -5.74 -11.08 8.93
C VAL A 37 -6.54 -10.08 8.09
N SER A 38 -7.86 -10.13 8.18
CA SER A 38 -8.79 -9.25 7.45
C SER A 38 -8.61 -7.77 7.79
N LYS A 39 -8.32 -7.44 9.06
CA LYS A 39 -8.05 -6.06 9.50
C LYS A 39 -6.68 -5.58 9.05
N GLY A 40 -5.66 -6.43 9.12
CA GLY A 40 -4.31 -6.10 8.64
C GLY A 40 -4.26 -5.85 7.13
N MET A 41 -4.96 -6.67 6.34
CA MET A 41 -5.08 -6.49 4.89
C MET A 41 -5.89 -5.25 4.51
N SER A 42 -6.85 -4.84 5.35
CA SER A 42 -7.56 -3.57 5.15
C SER A 42 -6.62 -2.36 5.19
N LEU A 43 -5.61 -2.35 6.08
CA LEU A 43 -4.57 -1.31 6.11
C LEU A 43 -3.76 -1.25 4.81
N ALA A 44 -3.52 -2.40 4.16
CA ALA A 44 -2.82 -2.44 2.88
C ALA A 44 -3.62 -1.75 1.75
N PHE A 45 -4.96 -1.76 1.81
CA PHE A 45 -5.81 -1.03 0.85
C PHE A 45 -5.73 0.49 1.01
N PHE A 46 -5.28 1.00 2.16
CA PHE A 46 -5.06 2.44 2.34
C PHE A 46 -3.74 2.94 1.73
N LYS A 47 -2.79 2.05 1.38
CA LYS A 47 -1.53 2.45 0.70
C LYS A 47 -1.74 3.39 -0.48
N PRO A 48 -2.61 3.11 -1.47
CA PRO A 48 -2.84 4.02 -2.60
C PRO A 48 -3.40 5.38 -2.17
N ILE A 49 -4.21 5.44 -1.10
CA ILE A 49 -4.75 6.70 -0.57
C ILE A 49 -3.62 7.56 0.01
N PHE A 50 -2.80 6.98 0.89
CA PHE A 50 -1.65 7.69 1.48
C PHE A 50 -0.61 8.06 0.42
N ALA A 51 -0.31 7.16 -0.52
CA ALA A 51 0.59 7.44 -1.64
C ALA A 51 0.10 8.64 -2.46
N THR A 52 -1.21 8.81 -2.62
CA THR A 52 -1.78 9.95 -3.34
C THR A 52 -1.66 11.25 -2.54
N ILE A 53 -2.02 11.23 -1.26
CA ILE A 53 -1.90 12.41 -0.39
C ILE A 53 -0.45 12.88 -0.37
N LEU A 54 0.49 11.95 -0.17
CA LEU A 54 1.92 12.26 -0.20
C LEU A 54 2.38 12.70 -1.60
N SER A 55 1.89 12.09 -2.68
CA SER A 55 2.23 12.49 -4.05
C SER A 55 1.80 13.93 -4.33
N PHE A 56 0.59 14.33 -3.92
CA PHE A 56 0.13 15.71 -4.05
C PHE A 56 1.02 16.69 -3.27
N PHE A 57 1.39 16.34 -2.02
CA PHE A 57 2.23 17.19 -1.17
C PHE A 57 3.70 17.27 -1.61
N ILE A 58 4.27 16.14 -2.04
CA ILE A 58 5.71 16.02 -2.34
C ILE A 58 6.01 16.38 -3.80
N LEU A 59 5.14 15.97 -4.72
CA LEU A 59 5.36 16.11 -6.16
C LEU A 59 4.66 17.35 -6.75
N SER A 60 3.69 17.94 -6.03
CA SER A 60 2.89 19.09 -6.50
C SER A 60 2.16 18.85 -7.84
N GLU A 61 2.02 17.61 -8.28
CA GLU A 61 1.29 17.24 -9.49
C GLU A 61 -0.21 17.09 -9.19
N THR A 62 -1.05 17.59 -10.10
CA THR A 62 -2.51 17.43 -10.01
C THR A 62 -2.89 15.96 -10.02
N PRO A 63 -3.72 15.48 -9.07
CA PRO A 63 -4.06 14.08 -8.95
C PRO A 63 -4.65 13.52 -10.26
N THR A 64 -3.93 12.58 -10.87
CA THR A 64 -4.23 11.97 -12.16
C THR A 64 -5.44 11.02 -12.08
N LEU A 65 -6.11 10.74 -13.20
CA LEU A 65 -7.22 9.77 -13.36
C LEU A 65 -6.99 8.41 -12.65
N ILE A 66 -5.73 8.00 -12.48
CA ILE A 66 -5.31 6.83 -11.70
C ILE A 66 -5.85 6.86 -10.25
N LEU A 67 -5.96 8.04 -9.63
CA LEU A 67 -6.51 8.20 -8.29
C LEU A 67 -7.98 7.79 -8.23
N LEU A 68 -8.76 8.29 -9.19
CA LEU A 68 -10.20 8.02 -9.26
C LEU A 68 -10.45 6.52 -9.39
N ILE A 69 -9.65 5.85 -10.23
CA ILE A 69 -9.70 4.41 -10.43
C ILE A 69 -9.31 3.66 -9.14
N SER A 70 -8.28 4.13 -8.42
CA SER A 70 -7.83 3.51 -7.17
C SER A 70 -8.90 3.57 -6.08
N ILE A 71 -9.58 4.71 -5.95
CA ILE A 71 -10.69 4.90 -4.99
C ILE A 71 -11.85 3.97 -5.31
N ILE A 72 -12.27 3.91 -6.58
CA ILE A 72 -13.34 3.00 -7.03
C ILE A 72 -12.96 1.55 -6.74
N LEU A 73 -11.72 1.17 -7.01
CA LEU A 73 -11.25 -0.20 -6.81
C LEU A 73 -11.20 -0.60 -5.33
N VAL A 74 -10.78 0.30 -4.44
CA VAL A 74 -10.80 0.06 -2.98
C VAL A 74 -12.23 -0.10 -2.47
N ILE A 75 -13.17 0.74 -2.94
CA ILE A 75 -14.58 0.62 -2.57
C ILE A 75 -15.15 -0.74 -3.00
N ILE A 76 -14.87 -1.18 -4.23
CA ILE A 76 -15.27 -2.50 -4.72
C ILE A 76 -14.66 -3.61 -3.86
N SER A 77 -13.39 -3.49 -3.50
CA SER A 77 -12.68 -4.48 -2.68
C SER A 77 -13.29 -4.62 -1.29
N ILE A 78 -13.65 -3.50 -0.64
CA ILE A 78 -14.34 -3.48 0.65
C ILE A 78 -15.75 -4.10 0.54
N ILE A 79 -16.49 -3.82 -0.53
CA ILE A 79 -17.82 -4.42 -0.73
C ILE A 79 -17.70 -5.94 -0.92
N LEU A 80 -16.69 -6.39 -1.67
CA LEU A 80 -16.49 -7.80 -1.96
C LEU A 80 -15.98 -8.58 -0.74
N ILE A 81 -15.07 -8.00 0.06
CA ILE A 81 -14.55 -8.66 1.28
C ILE A 81 -15.61 -8.72 2.39
N ASN A 82 -16.51 -7.73 2.44
CA ASN A 82 -17.57 -7.65 3.44
C ASN A 82 -18.83 -8.43 3.03
N ARG A 83 -18.87 -9.00 1.82
CA ARG A 83 -19.82 -10.08 1.49
C ARG A 83 -19.38 -11.37 2.16
N ASN A 84 -19.62 -11.46 3.46
CA ASN A 84 -19.53 -12.72 4.18
C ASN A 84 -20.83 -13.53 3.96
N PRO A 85 -20.79 -14.83 3.61
CA PRO A 85 -21.99 -15.67 3.46
C PRO A 85 -22.78 -15.94 4.76
N GLN A 86 -22.45 -15.28 5.87
CA GLN A 86 -23.02 -15.60 7.20
C GLN A 86 -24.40 -14.98 7.50
N ASP A 87 -25.03 -14.31 6.53
CA ASP A 87 -26.38 -13.74 6.68
C ASP A 87 -27.50 -14.67 6.18
N LEU A 88 -27.22 -15.98 6.03
CA LEU A 88 -28.19 -16.99 5.57
C LEU A 88 -28.55 -18.04 6.64
N THR A 89 -28.14 -17.85 7.90
CA THR A 89 -28.43 -18.78 9.01
C THR A 89 -29.11 -18.14 10.22
N HIS A 90 -29.96 -17.13 10.00
CA HIS A 90 -31.01 -16.75 10.95
C HIS A 90 -32.36 -16.70 10.24
#